data_AF-A0A534WVI2-F1
#
_entry.id   AF-A0A534WVI2-F1
#
_cell.length_a   1.000
_cell.length_b   1.000
_cell.length_c   1.000
_cell.angle_alpha   90.00
_cell.angle_beta   90.00
_cell.angle_gamma   90.00
#
_symmetry.space_group_name_H-M   'P 1'
#
loop_
_entity.id
_entity.type
_entity.pdbx_description
1 polymer ?
#
loop_
_entity_poly.entity_id
_entity_poly.type
_entity_poly.pdbx_seq_one_letter_code
_entity_poly.pdbx_strand_id
1 'polypeptide(L)' 'TLRARPIPAGRMGEPADVAGLVVFLASPRASWITGATFGVDGGILPVAP' A
#
# COMPACT_ATOMS: atom_id res chain seq x y z
N THR A 1 -25.09 6.58 -10.47
CA THR A 1 -24.67 6.73 -9.06
C THR A 1 -23.52 5.79 -8.79
N LEU A 2 -22.29 6.29 -8.62
CA LEU A 2 -21.14 5.42 -8.31
C LEU A 2 -21.29 4.90 -6.88
N ARG A 3 -21.56 3.61 -6.70
CA ARG A 3 -21.45 2.97 -5.39
C ARG A 3 -19.98 2.97 -5.01
N ALA A 4 -19.63 3.56 -3.87
CA ALA A 4 -18.32 3.42 -3.29
C ALA A 4 -18.02 1.91 -3.15
N ARG A 5 -16.94 1.46 -3.79
CA ARG A 5 -16.49 0.08 -3.63
C ARG A 5 -15.97 -0.04 -2.20
N PRO A 6 -16.47 -1.00 -1.39
CA PRO A 6 -16.01 -1.14 -0.02
C PRO A 6 -14.52 -1.45 0.00
N ILE A 7 -13.79 -0.81 0.91
CA ILE A 7 -12.38 -1.08 1.14
C ILE A 7 -12.26 -2.53 1.62
N PRO A 8 -11.52 -3.43 0.96
CA PRO A 8 -11.43 -4.82 1.39
C PRO A 8 -10.91 -5.01 2.82
N ALA A 9 -10.01 -4.15 3.27
CA ALA A 9 -9.56 -4.10 4.67
C ALA A 9 -10.65 -3.69 5.68
N GLY A 10 -11.85 -3.28 5.23
CA GLY A 10 -13.00 -2.99 6.07
C GLY A 10 -12.97 -1.65 6.82
N ARG A 11 -11.90 -0.86 6.63
CA ARG A 11 -11.72 0.45 7.28
C ARG A 11 -10.93 1.41 6.40
N MET A 12 -11.00 2.71 6.72
CA MET A 12 -10.06 3.69 6.19
C MET A 12 -8.65 3.40 6.69
N GLY A 13 -7.67 3.68 5.82
CA GLY A 13 -6.26 3.61 6.18
C GLY A 13 -5.86 4.75 7.11
N GLU A 14 -4.91 4.47 7.99
CA GLU A 14 -4.28 5.41 8.90
C GLU A 14 -2.81 5.62 8.49
N PRO A 15 -2.15 6.72 8.89
CA PRO A 15 -0.74 6.96 8.57
C PRO A 15 0.20 5.81 8.98
N ALA A 16 -0.16 5.06 10.04
CA ALA A 16 0.60 3.91 10.49
C ALA A 16 0.62 2.74 9.49
N ASP A 17 -0.39 2.62 8.62
CA ASP A 17 -0.51 1.51 7.66
C ASP A 17 0.55 1.56 6.55
N VAL A 18 1.00 2.77 6.18
CA VAL A 18 2.09 2.96 5.20
C VAL A 18 3.47 3.03 5.85
N ALA A 19 3.53 3.40 7.13
CA ALA A 19 4.78 3.65 7.84
C ALA A 19 5.72 2.42 7.84
N GLY A 20 5.19 1.22 8.03
CA GLY A 20 5.99 -0.01 8.02
C GLY A 20 6.70 -0.27 6.70
N LEU A 21 6.01 -0.07 5.57
CA LEU A 21 6.61 -0.19 4.25
C LEU A 21 7.69 0.87 4.03
N VAL A 22 7.42 2.12 4.40
CA VAL A 22 8.39 3.22 4.26
C VAL A 22 9.66 2.93 5.06
N VAL A 23 9.53 2.48 6.32
CA VAL A 23 10.68 2.10 7.16
C VAL A 23 11.47 0.96 6.53
N PHE A 24 10.81 -0.04 5.95
CA PHE A 24 11.48 -1.12 5.23
C PHE A 24 12.25 -0.60 4.01
N LEU A 25 11.60 0.20 3.16
CA LEU A 25 12.20 0.76 1.94
C LEU A 25 13.37 1.71 2.23
N ALA A 26 13.32 2.44 3.35
CA ALA A 26 14.41 3.31 3.80
C ALA A 26 15.58 2.53 4.44
N SER A 27 15.40 1.24 4.74
CA SER A 27 16.44 0.43 5.38
C SER A 27 17.40 -0.21 4.37
N PRO A 28 18.62 -0.63 4.80
CA PRO A 28 19.54 -1.38 3.95
C PRO A 28 18.96 -2.69 3.39
N ARG A 29 17.87 -3.21 3.96
CA ARG A 29 17.22 -4.45 3.52
C ARG A 29 16.54 -4.32 2.16
N ALA A 30 16.25 -3.09 1.73
CA ALA A 30 15.64 -2.78 0.44
C ALA A 30 16.67 -2.34 -0.61
N SER A 31 17.97 -2.63 -0.42
CA SER A 31 19.07 -2.11 -1.25
C SER A 31 18.97 -2.41 -2.74
N TRP A 32 18.19 -3.42 -3.14
CA TRP A 32 17.98 -3.80 -4.53
C TRP A 32 16.58 -3.43 -5.08
N ILE A 33 15.78 -2.74 -4.28
CA ILE A 33 14.42 -2.34 -4.67
C ILE A 33 14.47 -0.90 -5.18
N THR A 34 14.29 -0.75 -6.49
CA THR A 34 14.22 0.56 -7.16
C THR A 34 13.27 0.50 -8.35
N GLY A 35 12.68 1.64 -8.73
CA GLY A 35 11.76 1.74 -9.87
C GLY A 35 10.42 1.01 -9.72
N ALA A 36 10.07 0.58 -8.49
CA ALA A 36 8.84 -0.15 -8.20
C ALA A 36 7.77 0.73 -7.54
N THR A 37 6.51 0.42 -7.79
CA THR A 37 5.35 1.03 -7.13
C THR A 37 4.70 0.00 -6.21
N PHE A 38 4.45 0.38 -4.96
CA PHE A 38 3.83 -0.47 -3.96
C PHE A 38 2.47 0.10 -3.55
N GLY A 39 1.41 -0.69 -3.73
CA GLY A 39 0.07 -0.32 -3.25
C GLY A 39 -0.06 -0.53 -1.75
N VAL A 40 -0.49 0.52 -1.03
CA VAL A 40 -0.88 0.45 0.39
C VAL A 40 -2.22 1.14 0.57
N ASP A 41 -3.28 0.51 0.09
CA ASP A 41 -4.61 1.11 -0.05
C ASP A 41 -5.73 0.24 0.55
N GLY A 42 -5.39 -0.74 1.37
CA GLY A 42 -6.36 -1.69 1.93
C GLY A 42 -7.00 -2.61 0.89
N GLY A 43 -6.42 -2.74 -0.31
CA GLY A 43 -6.87 -3.61 -1.39
C GLY A 43 -7.83 -2.93 -2.38
N ILE A 44 -7.89 -1.60 -2.40
CA ILE A 44 -8.81 -0.86 -3.28
C ILE A 44 -8.43 -1.09 -4.74
N LEU A 45 -7.15 -1.05 -5.10
CA LEU A 45 -6.69 -1.27 -6.46
C LEU A 45 -6.25 -2.73 -6.64
N PRO A 46 -6.66 -3.37 -7.76
CA PRO A 46 -6.09 -4.66 -8.12
C PRO A 46 -4.59 -4.49 -8.41
N VAL A 47 -3.78 -5.41 -7.90
CA VAL A 47 -2.36 -5.44 -8.23
C VAL A 47 -2.23 -5.94 -9.67
N ALA A 48 -1.54 -5.18 -10.53
CA ALA A 48 -1.24 -5.63 -11.88
C ALA A 48 -0.36 -6.89 -11.80
N PRO A 49 -0.54 -7.87 -12.71
CA PRO A 49 0.30 -9.07 -12.75
C PRO A 49 1.77 -8.74 -12.98
#